data_AF-A0A059X1P3-F1
#
_entry.id   AF-A0A059X1P3-F1
#
_cell.length_a   1.000
_cell.length_b   1.000
_cell.length_c   1.000
_cell.angle_alpha   90.00
_cell.angle_beta   90.00
_cell.angle_gamma   90.00
#
_symmetry.space_group_name_H-M   'P 1'
#
loop_
_entity.id
_entity.type
_entity.pdbx_description
1 polymer ?
#
loop_
_entity_poly.entity_id
_entity_poly.type
_entity_poly.pdbx_seq_one_letter_code
_entity_poly.pdbx_strand_id
1 'polypeptide(L)'
;DANNYYLLRIHGTSGLQLYRKSSGTFTLLGSYGIAMDVNTWHTLKLEVNGSTLKGYLDDMTTAKISTADTTIAQGSVGMRTYGQSASFDTIVVDDGTNVAPIIITNGDAGYIETGTWLNSSLTGYNGTASRYSTAANSTATWSQYAPATGNYNVYAWYPSSNNTTSADY
;
A
#
# COMPACT_ATOMS: atom_id res chain seq x y z
N ASP A 1 19.11 -1.46 -10.36
CA ASP A 1 20.33 -1.76 -9.56
C ASP A 1 21.04 -0.45 -9.21
N ALA A 2 22.22 -0.47 -8.57
CA ALA A 2 22.94 0.75 -8.16
C ALA A 2 23.41 1.67 -9.31
N ASN A 3 23.29 1.23 -10.57
CA ASN A 3 23.61 2.01 -11.77
C ASN A 3 22.38 2.43 -12.57
N ASN A 4 21.18 1.96 -12.19
CA ASN A 4 19.91 2.22 -12.87
C ASN A 4 18.80 2.52 -11.84
N TYR A 5 18.50 3.79 -11.62
CA TYR A 5 17.39 4.25 -10.76
C TYR A 5 16.96 5.69 -11.05
N TYR A 6 15.72 6.04 -10.72
CA TYR A 6 15.33 7.45 -10.54
C TYR A 6 15.69 7.90 -9.11
N LEU A 7 16.09 9.16 -8.96
CA LEU A 7 16.46 9.75 -7.68
C LEU A 7 15.81 11.12 -7.54
N LEU A 8 14.84 11.22 -6.64
CA LEU A 8 14.39 12.48 -6.10
C LEU A 8 15.28 12.82 -4.90
N ARG A 9 15.88 14.01 -4.88
CA ARG A 9 16.75 14.46 -3.79
C ARG A 9 16.49 15.92 -3.42
N ILE A 10 16.85 16.25 -2.18
CA ILE A 10 17.06 17.63 -1.75
C ILE A 10 18.55 17.97 -1.86
N HIS A 11 18.85 19.16 -2.36
CA HIS A 11 20.18 19.76 -2.37
C HIS A 11 20.12 21.11 -1.66
N GLY A 12 21.03 21.37 -0.72
CA GLY A 12 20.96 22.53 0.19
C GLY A 12 20.75 23.89 -0.50
N THR A 13 21.42 24.10 -1.63
CA THR A 13 21.34 25.36 -2.39
C THR A 13 20.53 25.29 -3.67
N SER A 14 20.12 24.09 -4.10
CA SER A 14 19.45 23.89 -5.39
C SER A 14 18.05 23.31 -5.28
N GLY A 15 17.56 23.13 -4.06
CA GLY A 15 16.22 22.67 -3.77
C GLY A 15 15.99 21.21 -4.16
N LEU A 16 14.79 20.94 -4.68
CA LEU A 16 14.37 19.61 -5.09
C LEU A 16 14.90 19.31 -6.50
N GLN A 17 15.47 18.12 -6.69
CA GLN A 17 16.00 17.69 -7.99
C GLN A 17 15.59 16.25 -8.28
N LEU A 18 15.16 16.00 -9.51
CA LEU A 18 14.85 14.67 -10.02
C LEU A 18 15.88 14.26 -11.07
N TYR A 19 16.60 13.20 -10.77
CA TYR A 19 17.58 12.60 -11.67
C TYR A 19 17.12 11.22 -12.15
N ARG A 20 17.61 10.83 -13.32
CA ARG A 20 17.79 9.44 -13.71
C ARG A 20 19.26 9.09 -13.58
N LYS A 21 19.59 7.95 -12.98
CA LYS A 21 20.85 7.27 -13.21
C LYS A 21 20.60 6.12 -14.18
N SER A 22 21.30 6.09 -15.31
CA SER A 22 21.25 4.98 -16.27
C SER A 22 22.65 4.62 -16.71
N SER A 23 22.98 3.33 -16.68
CA SER A 23 24.31 2.81 -17.00
C SER A 23 25.44 3.56 -16.27
N GLY A 24 25.21 3.93 -15.01
CA GLY A 24 26.20 4.64 -14.19
C GLY A 24 26.11 6.17 -14.26
N THR A 25 25.45 6.74 -15.28
CA THR A 25 25.46 8.17 -15.56
C THR A 25 24.20 8.85 -15.03
N PHE A 26 24.39 9.95 -14.28
CA PHE A 26 23.28 10.79 -13.83
C PHE A 26 22.87 11.80 -14.91
N THR A 27 21.56 11.90 -15.16
CA THR A 27 20.92 12.90 -16.01
C THR A 27 19.88 13.64 -15.17
N LEU A 28 19.94 14.97 -15.11
CA LEU A 28 18.89 15.78 -14.47
C LEU A 28 17.66 15.81 -15.37
N LEU A 29 16.51 15.40 -14.85
CA LEU A 29 15.23 15.41 -15.59
C LEU A 29 14.38 16.64 -15.25
N GLY A 30 14.57 17.20 -14.07
CA GLY A 30 13.85 18.39 -13.61
C GLY A 30 14.32 18.86 -12.24
N SER A 31 14.04 20.12 -11.94
CA SER A 31 14.42 20.75 -10.67
C SER A 31 13.44 21.83 -10.26
N TYR A 32 13.29 22.02 -8.95
CA TYR A 32 12.59 23.13 -8.35
C TYR A 32 13.54 23.83 -7.37
N GLY A 33 13.99 25.02 -7.75
CA GLY A 33 14.96 25.80 -6.99
C GLY A 33 14.32 26.45 -5.77
N ILE A 34 14.75 26.04 -4.58
CA ILE A 34 14.39 26.66 -3.31
C ILE A 34 15.57 26.49 -2.34
N ALA A 35 15.79 27.48 -1.48
CA ALA A 35 16.75 27.35 -0.39
C ALA A 35 16.20 26.35 0.64
N MET A 36 17.06 25.45 1.11
CA MET A 36 16.68 24.41 2.06
C MET A 36 17.34 24.69 3.40
N ASP A 37 16.55 24.71 4.46
CA ASP A 37 17.06 24.90 5.81
C ASP A 37 17.64 23.61 6.35
N VAL A 38 18.85 23.68 6.92
CA VAL A 38 19.44 22.56 7.65
C VAL A 38 18.67 22.32 8.94
N ASN A 39 18.62 21.06 9.40
CA ASN A 39 17.89 20.64 10.59
C ASN A 39 16.36 20.80 10.50
N THR A 40 15.82 20.92 9.29
CA THR A 40 14.38 20.92 9.03
C THR A 40 13.97 19.58 8.44
N TRP A 41 12.90 19.00 8.98
CA TRP A 41 12.29 17.81 8.40
C TRP A 41 11.49 18.19 7.15
N HIS A 42 11.70 17.45 6.07
CA HIS A 42 10.95 17.60 4.83
C HIS A 42 10.30 16.28 4.44
N THR A 43 9.12 16.35 3.85
CA THR A 43 8.47 15.18 3.25
C THR A 43 8.69 15.20 1.74
N LEU A 44 9.19 14.09 1.19
CA LEU A 44 9.38 13.92 -0.25
C LEU A 44 8.45 12.81 -0.74
N LYS A 45 7.89 12.99 -1.93
CA LYS A 45 7.22 11.93 -2.68
C LYS A 45 7.71 11.93 -4.12
N LEU A 46 8.10 10.75 -4.61
CA LEU A 46 8.33 10.49 -6.01
C LEU A 46 7.19 9.60 -6.52
N GLU A 47 6.36 10.14 -7.41
CA GLU A 47 5.35 9.38 -8.14
C GLU A 47 5.93 8.95 -9.48
N VAL A 48 5.90 7.64 -9.75
CA VAL A 48 6.29 7.04 -11.03
C VAL A 48 5.07 6.34 -11.59
N ASN A 49 4.42 6.96 -12.58
CA ASN A 49 3.20 6.43 -13.20
C ASN A 49 3.39 6.31 -14.72
N GLY A 50 3.70 5.09 -15.18
CA GLY A 50 4.11 4.84 -16.55
C GLY A 50 5.34 5.68 -16.91
N SER A 51 5.21 6.53 -17.94
CA SER A 51 6.27 7.47 -18.33
C SER A 51 6.30 8.75 -17.50
N THR A 52 5.27 9.03 -16.70
CA THR A 52 5.16 10.31 -15.98
C THR A 52 5.85 10.21 -14.62
N LEU A 53 6.79 11.12 -14.38
CA LEU A 53 7.49 11.26 -13.11
C LEU A 53 7.10 12.57 -12.46
N LYS A 54 6.67 12.53 -11.19
CA LYS A 54 6.40 13.74 -10.40
C LYS A 54 7.17 13.73 -9.08
N GLY A 55 7.79 14.86 -8.77
CA GLY A 55 8.47 15.11 -7.51
C GLY A 55 7.69 16.11 -6.66
N TYR A 56 7.46 15.77 -5.40
CA TYR A 56 6.76 16.59 -4.41
C TYR A 56 7.69 16.91 -3.25
N LEU A 57 7.48 18.07 -2.64
CA LEU A 57 8.21 18.57 -1.49
C LEU A 57 7.22 19.25 -0.54
N ASP A 58 7.12 18.72 0.67
CA ASP A 58 6.27 19.14 1.80
C ASP A 58 4.77 19.10 1.51
N ASP A 59 4.31 19.79 0.47
CA ASP A 59 2.96 19.63 -0.09
C ASP A 59 2.91 18.41 -1.02
N MET A 60 2.17 17.38 -0.61
CA MET A 60 2.00 16.14 -1.37
C MET A 60 0.88 16.21 -2.42
N THR A 61 0.19 17.35 -2.53
CA THR A 61 -0.91 17.58 -3.47
C THR A 61 -0.43 18.25 -4.77
N THR A 62 0.48 19.22 -4.66
CA THR A 62 1.02 19.94 -5.83
C THR A 62 2.43 19.49 -6.16
N ALA A 63 2.60 18.86 -7.33
CA ALA A 63 3.93 18.46 -7.81
C ALA A 63 4.81 19.69 -8.05
N LYS A 64 6.04 19.68 -7.55
CA LYS A 64 7.06 20.71 -7.81
C LYS A 64 7.85 20.42 -9.08
N ILE A 65 7.93 19.15 -9.46
CA ILE A 65 8.54 18.67 -10.71
C ILE A 65 7.55 17.75 -11.39
N SER A 66 7.33 17.90 -12.70
CA SER A 66 6.58 16.97 -13.55
C SER A 66 7.31 16.81 -14.87
N THR A 67 7.72 15.59 -15.21
CA THR A 67 8.49 15.29 -16.42
C THR A 67 8.15 13.90 -16.96
N ALA A 68 8.63 13.56 -18.16
CA ALA A 68 8.41 12.25 -18.77
C ALA A 68 9.74 11.53 -19.03
N ASP A 69 9.85 10.27 -18.61
CA ASP A 69 10.99 9.38 -18.89
C ASP A 69 10.54 7.91 -18.80
N THR A 70 10.97 7.08 -19.75
CA THR A 70 10.60 5.66 -19.86
C THR A 70 11.78 4.71 -19.64
N THR A 71 12.95 5.23 -19.26
CA THR A 71 14.21 4.44 -19.25
C THR A 71 14.18 3.33 -18.22
N ILE A 72 13.47 3.53 -17.09
CA ILE A 72 13.40 2.58 -15.99
C ILE A 72 11.93 2.28 -15.73
N ALA A 73 11.52 1.04 -16.02
CA ALA A 73 10.14 0.59 -15.90
C ALA A 73 9.80 -0.04 -14.55
N GLN A 74 10.82 -0.57 -13.84
CA GLN A 74 10.63 -1.33 -12.61
C GLN A 74 11.95 -1.40 -11.81
N GLY A 75 11.82 -1.61 -10.50
CA GLY A 75 12.97 -1.72 -9.60
C GLY A 75 12.55 -1.75 -8.14
N SER A 76 13.55 -1.72 -7.26
CA SER A 76 13.35 -1.63 -5.81
C SER A 76 13.43 -0.18 -5.34
N VAL A 77 12.82 0.11 -4.19
CA VAL A 77 12.92 1.42 -3.52
C VAL A 77 14.12 1.42 -2.58
N GLY A 78 14.80 2.57 -2.45
CA GLY A 78 15.92 2.74 -1.53
C GLY A 78 16.23 4.21 -1.25
N MET A 79 17.07 4.44 -0.25
CA MET A 79 17.50 5.76 0.20
C MET A 79 19.00 5.96 -0.04
N ARG A 80 19.42 7.21 -0.27
CA ARG A 80 20.81 7.56 -0.54
C ARG A 80 21.14 8.94 0.01
N THR A 81 22.32 9.05 0.61
CA THR A 81 22.98 10.34 0.90
C THR A 81 24.18 10.55 -0.03
N TYR A 82 24.68 11.78 -0.12
CA TYR A 82 25.88 12.10 -0.88
C TYR A 82 26.67 13.22 -0.20
N GLY A 83 27.79 12.86 0.42
CA GLY A 83 28.74 13.83 1.00
C GLY A 83 28.21 14.67 2.16
N GLN A 84 27.05 14.31 2.74
CA GLN A 84 26.39 14.99 3.84
C GLN A 84 25.66 13.98 4.73
N SER A 85 25.54 14.30 6.02
CA SER A 85 24.72 13.54 6.97
C SER A 85 23.24 13.89 6.79
N ALA A 86 22.37 12.88 6.79
CA ALA A 86 20.93 13.05 6.77
C ALA A 86 20.27 11.99 7.65
N SER A 87 19.16 12.37 8.27
CA SER A 87 18.30 11.46 9.02
C SER A 87 17.08 11.11 8.18
N PHE A 88 16.63 9.86 8.27
CA PHE A 88 15.42 9.36 7.65
C PHE A 88 14.56 8.73 8.74
N ASP A 89 13.26 8.73 8.52
CA ASP A 89 12.32 8.08 9.42
C ASP A 89 11.31 7.27 8.58
N THR A 90 10.08 7.76 8.45
CA THR A 90 8.98 7.04 7.82
C THR A 90 9.20 6.86 6.31
N ILE A 91 9.12 5.62 5.84
CA ILE A 91 9.06 5.26 4.41
C ILE A 91 7.74 4.54 4.12
N VAL A 92 7.02 5.04 3.12
CA VAL A 92 5.80 4.41 2.60
C VAL A 92 6.02 4.14 1.11
N VAL A 93 5.78 2.89 0.72
CA VAL A 93 5.78 2.47 -0.69
C VAL A 93 4.36 2.03 -1.02
N ASP A 94 3.78 2.66 -2.02
CA ASP A 94 2.45 2.40 -2.53
C ASP A 94 2.60 2.09 -4.03
N ASP A 95 2.11 0.93 -4.46
CA ASP A 95 2.14 0.51 -5.87
C ASP A 95 0.91 1.02 -6.65
N GLY A 96 0.03 1.78 -6.00
CA GLY A 96 -1.21 2.31 -6.57
C GLY A 96 -2.27 1.25 -6.80
N THR A 97 -2.02 0.00 -6.43
CA THR A 97 -3.01 -1.07 -6.58
C THR A 97 -3.96 -1.05 -5.38
N ASN A 98 -5.19 -0.59 -5.64
CA ASN A 98 -6.28 -0.84 -4.71
C ASN A 98 -6.81 -2.25 -4.98
N VAL A 99 -6.28 -3.24 -4.28
CA VAL A 99 -6.82 -4.60 -4.35
C VAL A 99 -8.14 -4.60 -3.58
N ALA A 100 -9.25 -4.67 -4.31
CA ALA A 100 -10.57 -4.80 -3.71
C ALA A 100 -10.60 -6.03 -2.79
N PRO A 101 -11.23 -5.94 -1.61
CA PRO A 101 -11.34 -7.09 -0.73
C PRO A 101 -12.13 -8.21 -1.42
N ILE A 102 -11.67 -9.44 -1.29
CA ILE A 102 -12.49 -10.61 -1.61
C ILE A 102 -13.49 -10.77 -0.46
N ILE A 103 -14.77 -10.64 -0.77
CA ILE A 103 -15.86 -10.85 0.18
C ILE A 103 -16.51 -12.20 -0.14
N ILE A 104 -16.50 -13.12 0.83
CA ILE A 104 -17.18 -14.43 0.75
C ILE A 104 -18.21 -14.49 1.89
N THR A 105 -19.48 -14.60 1.54
CA THR A 105 -20.62 -14.63 2.44
C THR A 105 -21.31 -16.00 2.42
N ASN A 106 -22.28 -16.19 3.33
CA ASN A 106 -23.07 -17.40 3.37
C ASN A 106 -23.80 -17.64 2.03
N GLY A 107 -23.55 -18.79 1.40
CA GLY A 107 -24.11 -19.19 0.10
C GLY A 107 -23.15 -19.02 -1.09
N ASP A 108 -22.00 -18.37 -0.89
CA ASP A 108 -20.97 -18.29 -1.92
C ASP A 108 -20.23 -19.62 -2.06
N ALA A 109 -19.70 -19.92 -3.25
CA ALA A 109 -19.03 -21.19 -3.54
C ALA A 109 -17.78 -21.45 -2.67
N GLY A 110 -17.19 -20.39 -2.10
CA GLY A 110 -16.09 -20.50 -1.14
C GLY A 110 -16.52 -20.66 0.31
N TYR A 111 -17.82 -20.66 0.61
CA TYR A 111 -18.36 -20.83 1.96
C TYR A 111 -18.90 -22.24 2.15
N ILE A 112 -18.37 -22.97 3.13
CA ILE A 112 -18.78 -24.34 3.43
C ILE A 112 -19.08 -24.45 4.91
N GLU A 113 -20.27 -24.97 5.24
CA GLU A 113 -20.68 -25.33 6.59
C GLU A 113 -20.55 -26.85 6.79
N THR A 114 -20.07 -27.27 7.96
CA THR A 114 -20.23 -28.65 8.45
C THR A 114 -20.92 -28.65 9.82
N GLY A 115 -21.69 -29.69 10.12
CA GLY A 115 -22.58 -29.74 11.29
C GLY A 115 -23.94 -29.08 11.04
N THR A 116 -24.61 -28.66 12.11
CA THR A 116 -25.98 -28.13 12.04
C THR A 116 -25.97 -26.61 12.15
N TRP A 117 -26.41 -25.90 11.12
CA TRP A 117 -26.46 -24.44 11.09
C TRP A 117 -27.89 -23.92 10.86
N LEU A 118 -28.20 -22.81 11.51
CA LEU A 118 -29.51 -22.15 11.48
C LEU A 118 -29.37 -20.70 11.00
N ASN A 119 -30.45 -20.19 10.38
CA ASN A 119 -30.57 -18.76 10.07
C ASN A 119 -30.74 -17.97 11.37
N SER A 120 -29.93 -16.94 11.53
CA SER A 120 -30.09 -15.94 12.58
C SER A 120 -31.01 -14.81 12.11
N SER A 121 -31.65 -14.13 13.06
CA SER A 121 -32.39 -12.88 12.79
C SER A 121 -31.48 -11.65 12.69
N LEU A 122 -30.17 -11.82 12.91
CA LEU A 122 -29.20 -10.73 12.86
C LEU A 122 -28.72 -10.52 11.42
N THR A 123 -28.63 -9.26 11.02
CA THR A 123 -28.22 -8.87 9.67
C THR A 123 -26.70 -8.94 9.52
N GLY A 124 -26.20 -9.77 8.62
CA GLY A 124 -24.80 -9.89 8.22
C GLY A 124 -24.26 -8.73 7.38
N TYR A 125 -23.03 -8.88 6.89
CA TYR A 125 -22.38 -7.92 6.01
C TYR A 125 -23.29 -7.55 4.81
N ASN A 126 -23.42 -6.25 4.52
CA ASN A 126 -24.27 -5.71 3.45
C ASN A 126 -25.71 -6.26 3.41
N GLY A 127 -26.31 -6.58 4.56
CA GLY A 127 -27.70 -7.04 4.59
C GLY A 127 -27.88 -8.55 4.44
N THR A 128 -26.80 -9.31 4.30
CA THR A 128 -26.86 -10.78 4.15
C THR A 128 -27.42 -11.47 5.40
N ALA A 129 -27.99 -12.66 5.26
CA ALA A 129 -28.40 -13.44 6.44
C ALA A 129 -27.19 -13.96 7.21
N SER A 130 -27.15 -13.77 8.52
CA SER A 130 -26.13 -14.40 9.37
C SER A 130 -26.54 -15.81 9.79
N ARG A 131 -25.56 -16.63 10.13
CA ARG A 131 -25.71 -18.06 10.45
C ARG A 131 -25.17 -18.33 11.84
N TYR A 132 -25.77 -19.27 12.57
CA TYR A 132 -25.29 -19.70 13.88
C TYR A 132 -25.48 -21.20 14.10
N SER A 133 -24.70 -21.77 15.02
CA SER A 133 -24.86 -23.14 15.49
C SER A 133 -24.69 -23.20 17.01
N THR A 134 -25.44 -24.09 17.66
CA THR A 134 -25.26 -24.48 19.06
C THR A 134 -24.82 -25.93 19.20
N ALA A 135 -24.63 -26.64 18.08
CA ALA A 135 -24.20 -28.02 18.05
C ALA A 135 -22.68 -28.13 18.19
N ALA A 136 -22.22 -29.09 18.99
CA ALA A 136 -20.80 -29.37 19.14
C ALA A 136 -20.17 -29.77 17.79
N ASN A 137 -18.95 -29.30 17.54
CA ASN A 137 -18.13 -29.58 16.35
C ASN A 137 -18.67 -29.03 15.01
N SER A 138 -19.65 -28.13 15.01
CA SER A 138 -20.03 -27.40 13.79
C SER A 138 -18.90 -26.46 13.36
N THR A 139 -18.59 -26.42 12.07
CA THR A 139 -17.59 -25.50 11.50
C THR A 139 -18.18 -24.74 10.32
N ALA A 140 -17.69 -23.52 10.10
CA ALA A 140 -17.87 -22.78 8.86
C ALA A 140 -16.47 -22.43 8.35
N THR A 141 -16.22 -22.69 7.07
CA THR A 141 -14.93 -22.46 6.43
C THR A 141 -15.11 -21.59 5.21
N TRP A 142 -14.15 -20.69 4.99
CA TRP A 142 -14.07 -19.86 3.81
C TRP A 142 -12.83 -20.29 3.00
N SER A 143 -13.03 -21.00 1.90
CA SER A 143 -11.98 -21.32 0.94
C SER A 143 -11.81 -20.16 -0.03
N GLN A 144 -10.62 -19.55 -0.03
CA GLN A 144 -10.24 -18.46 -0.90
C GLN A 144 -9.58 -18.98 -2.21
N TYR A 145 -9.79 -18.28 -3.33
CA TYR A 145 -8.78 -18.15 -4.39
C TYR A 145 -7.75 -17.11 -3.94
N ALA A 146 -6.59 -17.53 -3.43
CA ALA A 146 -5.61 -16.56 -2.98
C ALA A 146 -5.07 -15.86 -4.22
N PRO A 147 -5.06 -14.50 -4.30
CA PRO A 147 -4.22 -13.85 -5.28
C PRO A 147 -2.80 -14.41 -5.11
N ALA A 148 -2.11 -14.68 -6.22
CA ALA A 148 -0.76 -15.20 -6.14
C ALA A 148 0.10 -14.21 -5.35
N THR A 149 0.48 -14.60 -4.12
CA THR A 149 1.36 -13.90 -3.16
C THR A 149 0.86 -12.57 -2.57
N GLY A 150 0.97 -12.43 -1.24
CA GLY A 150 0.67 -11.19 -0.51
C GLY A 150 0.40 -11.43 0.98
N ASN A 151 0.41 -10.35 1.78
CA ASN A 151 -0.12 -10.34 3.14
C ASN A 151 -1.63 -10.08 3.07
N TYR A 152 -2.43 -10.86 3.81
CA TYR A 152 -3.89 -10.70 3.86
C TYR A 152 -4.35 -10.50 5.29
N ASN A 153 -5.22 -9.52 5.52
CA ASN A 153 -5.95 -9.38 6.76
C ASN A 153 -7.27 -10.16 6.63
N VAL A 154 -7.53 -11.09 7.54
CA VAL A 154 -8.80 -11.83 7.62
C VAL A 154 -9.69 -11.12 8.63
N TYR A 155 -10.87 -10.70 8.19
CA TYR A 155 -11.87 -10.09 9.06
C TYR A 155 -13.11 -10.98 9.07
N ALA A 156 -13.52 -11.42 10.27
CA ALA A 156 -14.82 -12.05 10.47
C ALA A 156 -15.79 -11.03 11.07
N TRP A 157 -16.93 -10.83 10.43
CA TRP A 157 -18.01 -10.01 10.99
C TRP A 157 -18.90 -10.90 11.86
N TYR A 158 -19.10 -10.50 13.12
CA TYR A 158 -20.04 -11.15 14.02
C TYR A 158 -20.94 -10.09 14.68
N PRO A 159 -22.26 -10.29 14.72
CA PRO A 159 -23.15 -9.40 15.45
C PRO A 159 -23.05 -9.69 16.94
N SER A 160 -22.78 -8.67 17.77
CA SER A 160 -22.76 -8.84 19.22
C SER A 160 -24.17 -9.09 19.78
N SER A 161 -24.31 -10.17 20.57
CA SER A 161 -25.45 -10.40 21.46
C SER A 161 -24.93 -11.01 22.77
N ASN A 162 -25.78 -11.09 23.81
CA ASN A 162 -25.39 -11.62 25.13
C ASN A 162 -24.96 -13.10 25.14
N ASN A 163 -25.05 -13.81 24.01
CA ASN A 163 -24.72 -15.22 23.86
C ASN A 163 -23.64 -15.50 22.78
N THR A 164 -22.88 -14.51 22.33
CA THR A 164 -21.79 -14.74 21.36
C THR A 164 -20.49 -15.12 22.06
N THR A 165 -19.98 -16.32 21.78
CA THR A 165 -18.59 -16.71 22.07
C THR A 165 -17.68 -16.27 20.92
N SER A 166 -16.55 -15.62 21.22
CA SER A 166 -15.51 -15.31 20.23
C SER A 166 -15.08 -16.57 19.49
N ALA A 167 -14.87 -16.46 18.19
CA ALA A 167 -14.04 -17.40 17.46
C ALA A 167 -12.58 -17.00 17.69
N ASP A 168 -11.81 -17.85 18.38
CA ASP A 168 -10.36 -17.68 18.47
C ASP A 168 -9.71 -18.04 17.13
N TYR A 169 -8.72 -17.24 16.73
CA TYR A 169 -7.93 -17.38 15.49
C TYR A 169 -7.01 -18.60 15.52
#